data_AF-A0A381TNJ1-F1
#
_entry.id   AF-A0A381TNJ1-F1
#
_cell.length_a   1.000
_cell.length_b   1.000
_cell.length_c   1.000
_cell.angle_alpha   90.00
_cell.angle_beta   90.00
_cell.angle_gamma   90.00
#
_symmetry.space_group_name_H-M   'P 1'
#
loop_
_entity.id
_entity.type
_entity.pdbx_description
1 polymer ?
#
loop_
_entity_poly.entity_id
_entity_poly.type
_entity_poly.pdbx_seq_one_letter_code
_entity_poly.pdbx_strand_id
1 'polypeptide(L)' 'MVQAVEMYLAGETERNVKGSEYEGRLYTEQRYELIGTMGGQRFDAVLETSRGRDNASFLVNEQTQGAGAAISQN' A
#
# COMPACT_ATOMS: atom_id res chain seq x y z
N MET A 1 1.52 2.32 -5.68
CA MET A 1 0.61 1.19 -5.97
C MET A 1 1.31 0.01 -6.61
N VAL A 2 1.98 0.14 -7.78
CA VAL A 2 2.70 -0.98 -8.43
C VAL A 2 3.66 -1.70 -7.47
N GLN A 3 4.48 -0.95 -6.73
CA GLN A 3 5.42 -1.53 -5.78
C GLN A 3 4.76 -2.34 -4.65
N ALA A 4 3.57 -1.97 -4.19
CA ALA A 4 2.87 -2.73 -3.16
C ALA A 4 2.28 -4.04 -3.70
N VAL A 5 1.86 -4.05 -4.97
CA VAL A 5 1.43 -5.28 -5.65
C VAL A 5 2.61 -6.22 -5.87
N GLU A 6 3.76 -5.69 -6.30
CA GLU A 6 4.99 -6.48 -6.39
C GLU A 6 5.39 -7.08 -5.04
N MET A 7 5.34 -6.29 -3.97
CA MET A 7 5.62 -6.78 -2.61
C MET A 7 4.64 -7.89 -2.22
N TYR A 8 3.35 -7.71 -2.49
CA TYR A 8 2.33 -8.73 -2.24
C TYR A 8 2.64 -10.04 -2.97
N LEU A 9 2.95 -9.98 -4.27
CA LEU A 9 3.30 -11.15 -5.09
C LEU A 9 4.62 -11.82 -4.66
N ALA A 10 5.58 -11.02 -4.20
CA ALA A 10 6.88 -11.51 -3.72
C ALA A 10 6.86 -11.98 -2.27
N GLY A 11 5.76 -11.76 -1.53
CA GLY A 11 5.69 -12.03 -0.09
C GLY A 11 6.58 -11.10 0.75
N GLU A 12 6.95 -9.93 0.23
CA GLU A 12 7.75 -8.94 0.94
C GLU A 12 6.93 -8.19 1.98
N THR A 13 7.53 -7.93 3.14
CA THR A 13 6.86 -7.25 4.26
C THR A 13 7.20 -5.77 4.36
N GLU A 14 8.34 -5.33 3.82
CA GLU A 14 8.82 -3.95 3.90
C GLU A 14 9.69 -3.60 2.69
N ARG A 15 9.54 -2.36 2.19
CA ARG A 15 10.36 -1.83 1.10
C ARG A 15 10.51 -0.32 1.22
N ASN A 16 11.73 0.18 1.07
CA ASN A 16 11.97 1.61 0.91
C ASN A 16 11.54 2.07 -0.49
N VAL A 17 10.86 3.20 -0.56
CA VAL A 17 10.31 3.75 -1.80
C VAL A 17 10.77 5.19 -1.99
N LYS A 18 11.04 5.56 -3.23
CA LYS A 18 11.50 6.91 -3.57
C LYS A 18 10.87 7.35 -4.88
N GLY A 19 10.24 8.51 -4.84
CA GLY A 19 9.75 9.24 -6.00
C GLY A 19 10.54 10.52 -6.21
N SER A 20 10.13 11.31 -7.21
CA SER A 20 10.73 12.62 -7.47
C SER A 20 10.48 13.64 -6.35
N GLU A 21 9.37 13.50 -5.62
CA GLU A 21 8.93 14.47 -4.61
C GLU A 21 8.79 13.87 -3.20
N TYR A 22 9.09 12.57 -3.04
CA TYR A 22 8.97 11.89 -1.76
C TYR A 22 9.99 10.77 -1.59
N GLU A 23 10.31 10.45 -0.34
CA GLU A 23 11.04 9.25 0.06
C GLU A 23 10.31 8.62 1.24
N GLY A 24 10.33 7.31 1.37
CA GLY A 24 9.54 6.68 2.41
C GLY A 24 9.64 5.18 2.44
N ARG A 25 8.66 4.58 3.09
CA ARG A 25 8.63 3.15 3.37
C ARG A 25 7.23 2.59 3.22
N LEU A 26 7.11 1.54 2.42
CA LEU A 26 5.94 0.69 2.35
C LEU A 26 6.15 -0.52 3.25
N TYR A 27 5.12 -0.91 3.99
CA TYR A 27 5.17 -2.10 4.82
C TYR A 27 3.80 -2.75 4.99
N THR A 28 3.80 -4.00 5.40
CA THR A 28 2.60 -4.80 5.64
C THR A 28 2.87 -5.81 6.75
N GLU A 29 1.89 -6.02 7.61
CA GLU A 29 1.89 -7.11 8.60
C GLU A 29 1.35 -8.42 8.02
N GLN A 30 1.13 -8.48 6.69
CA GLN A 30 0.52 -9.61 5.98
C GLN A 30 -0.86 -10.01 6.51
N ARG A 31 -1.53 -9.07 7.18
CA ARG A 31 -2.88 -9.26 7.70
C ARG A 31 -3.92 -8.91 6.64
N TYR A 32 -4.91 -9.78 6.53
CA TYR A 32 -6.11 -9.52 5.74
C TYR A 32 -7.07 -8.63 6.52
N GLU A 33 -7.56 -7.57 5.89
CA GLU A 33 -8.56 -6.65 6.43
C GLU A 33 -9.73 -6.49 5.47
N LEU A 34 -10.88 -6.07 6.03
CA LEU A 34 -12.08 -5.70 5.30
C LEU A 34 -12.35 -4.21 5.49
N ILE A 35 -12.44 -3.45 4.40
CA ILE A 35 -12.91 -2.07 4.38
C ILE A 35 -14.18 -2.03 3.53
N GLY A 36 -15.33 -1.83 4.20
CA GLY A 36 -16.64 -1.93 3.57
C GLY A 36 -16.89 -3.35 3.05
N THR A 37 -17.13 -3.49 1.75
CA THR A 37 -17.33 -4.78 1.07
C THR A 37 -16.06 -5.34 0.42
N MET A 38 -14.95 -4.60 0.51
CA MET A 38 -13.68 -4.99 -0.11
C MET A 38 -12.74 -5.58 0.92
N GLY A 39 -12.11 -6.70 0.59
CA GLY A 39 -11.13 -7.34 1.44
C GLY A 39 -9.81 -7.56 0.73
N GLY A 40 -8.71 -7.40 1.46
CA GLY A 40 -7.37 -7.52 0.94
C GLY A 40 -6.32 -7.46 2.05
N GLN A 41 -5.08 -7.70 1.68
CA GLN A 41 -3.95 -7.49 2.57
C GLN A 41 -3.72 -6.00 2.78
N ARG A 42 -3.62 -5.57 4.04
CA ARG A 42 -3.33 -4.17 4.35
C ARG A 42 -1.87 -3.84 4.09
N PHE A 43 -1.65 -2.72 3.44
CA PHE A 43 -0.37 -2.05 3.35
C PHE A 43 -0.48 -0.67 3.99
N ASP A 44 0.61 -0.26 4.63
CA ASP A 44 0.79 1.05 5.20
C ASP A 44 2.04 1.69 4.56
N ALA A 45 1.99 3.00 4.40
CA ALA A 45 3.02 3.81 3.79
C ALA A 45 3.33 4.98 4.70
N VAL A 46 4.61 5.24 4.93
CA VAL A 46 5.09 6.48 5.53
C VAL A 46 5.92 7.20 4.47
N LEU A 47 5.53 8.42 4.11
CA LEU A 47 6.17 9.22 3.07
C LEU A 47 6.64 10.54 3.65
N GLU A 48 7.90 10.87 3.43
CA GLU A 48 8.49 12.18 3.72
C GLU A 48 8.52 13.00 2.42
N THR A 49 7.98 14.22 2.49
CA THR A 49 7.94 15.18 1.38
C THR A 49 8.56 16.51 1.81
N SER A 50 8.77 17.43 0.86
CA SER A 50 9.20 18.81 1.16
C SER A 50 8.20 19.59 2.05
N ARG A 51 6.97 19.10 2.17
CA ARG A 51 5.90 19.70 2.98
C ARG A 51 5.71 19.00 4.33
N GLY A 52 6.50 17.97 4.61
CA GLY A 52 6.43 17.16 5.84
C GLY A 52 6.09 15.70 5.57
N ARG A 53 5.78 14.99 6.67
CA ARG A 53 5.48 13.57 6.69
C ARG A 53 4.00 13.29 6.50
N ASP A 54 3.69 12.33 5.64
CA ASP A 54 2.35 11.83 5.38
C ASP A 54 2.31 10.30 5.59
N ASN A 55 1.14 9.80 5.97
CA ASN A 55 0.90 8.38 6.18
C ASN A 55 -0.32 7.95 5.36
N ALA A 56 -0.23 6.82 4.67
CA ALA A 56 -1.35 6.26 3.91
C ALA A 56 -1.54 4.78 4.23
N SER A 57 -2.80 4.33 4.22
CA SER A 57 -3.16 2.93 4.37
C SER A 57 -4.07 2.51 3.22
N PHE A 58 -3.87 1.32 2.68
CA PHE A 58 -4.69 0.79 1.58
C PHE A 58 -4.71 -0.73 1.59
N LEU A 59 -5.67 -1.32 0.89
CA LEU A 59 -5.78 -2.76 0.72
C LEU A 59 -5.26 -3.17 -0.65
N VAL A 60 -4.51 -4.27 -0.69
CA VAL A 60 -4.09 -4.96 -1.92
C VAL A 60 -4.75 -6.33 -1.93
N ASN A 61 -5.49 -6.64 -2.98
CA ASN A 61 -6.00 -7.98 -3.21
C ASN A 61 -5.71 -8.43 -4.65
N GLU A 62 -5.71 -9.73 -4.85
CA GLU A 62 -5.47 -10.37 -6.14
C GLU A 62 -6.76 -10.55 -6.96
N GLN A 63 -7.79 -9.73 -6.74
CA GLN A 63 -9.10 -10.02 -7.31
C GLN A 63 -9.12 -9.80 -8.84
N THR A 64 -8.95 -10.92 -9.54
CA THR A 64 -9.40 -11.29 -10.88
C THR A 64 -9.84 -10.13 -11.79
N GLN A 65 -9.02 -9.86 -12.81
CA GLN A 65 -9.41 -9.15 -14.03
C GLN A 65 -9.93 -7.70 -13.85
N GLY A 66 -9.03 -6.77 -13.54
CA GLY A 66 -9.05 -5.45 -14.19
C GLY A 66 -9.70 -4.26 -13.48
N ALA A 67 -10.17 -4.39 -12.23
CA ALA A 67 -10.67 -3.22 -11.49
C ALA A 67 -10.54 -3.40 -9.97
N GLY A 68 -9.73 -2.58 -9.30
CA GLY A 68 -9.84 -2.51 -7.84
C GLY A 68 -8.61 -2.07 -7.04
N ALA A 69 -7.93 -0.98 -7.43
CA ALA A 69 -7.14 -0.25 -6.45
C ALA A 69 -8.11 0.67 -5.68
N ALA A 70 -8.64 0.20 -4.55
CA ALA A 70 -9.43 1.05 -3.65
C ALA A 70 -8.50 1.69 -2.61
N ILE A 71 -8.27 2.99 -2.76
CA ILE A 71 -7.54 3.79 -1.78
C ILE A 71 -8.60 4.41 -0.86
N SER A 72 -8.68 3.93 0.38
CA SER A 72 -9.46 4.60 1.42
C SER A 72 -8.53 5.61 2.09
N GLN A 73 -8.79 6.90 1.89
CA GLN A 73 -8.18 7.94 2.72
C GLN A 73 -8.96 7.99 4.04
N ASN A 74 -8.29 7.67 5.15
CA ASN A 74 -8.75 8.06 6.48
C ASN A 74 -8.01 9.33 6.90
#